data_AF-A0ABD3QHP1-F1
#
_entry.id   AF-A0ABD3QHP1-F1
#
_cell.length_a   1.000
_cell.length_b   1.000
_cell.length_c   1.000
_cell.angle_alpha   90.00
_cell.angle_beta   90.00
_cell.angle_gamma   90.00
#
_symmetry.space_group_name_H-M   'P 1'
#
loop_
_entity.id
_entity.type
_entity.pdbx_description
1 polymer ?
#
loop_
_entity_poly.entity_id
_entity_poly.type
_entity_poly.pdbx_seq_one_letter_code
_entity_poly.pdbx_strand_id
1 'polypeptide(L)'
;MDRSNDNYSLNMQILYLSFSAYCNYINDCLGLLLNCLNQALMKKVLVHARLCTLNWPEKFRDRSSRSLSHIVEHLVMTITHEQAKELGDKFYSAFAAGFSSNSHAKTMRGLLASKVDMDWSDGLKGTKTPTEIFDQFSTTWGMMVSDIMFDHTVITDTTNERVSLFGMNTHNIDGKMDKAHLVQNRLCFVLGFDDDGKCSSWRAYWDNAHPQMLNAIGHVTEAMKAREFVK
;
A
#
# COMPACT_ATOMS: atom_id res chain seq x y z
N MET A 1 36.82 7.10 -63.30
CA MET A 1 36.58 6.22 -62.13
C MET A 1 36.65 7.10 -60.90
N ASP A 2 35.48 7.42 -60.36
CA ASP A 2 35.25 8.44 -59.34
C ASP A 2 35.42 7.81 -57.94
N ARG A 3 36.48 8.20 -57.21
CA ARG A 3 36.85 7.66 -55.89
C ARG A 3 36.19 8.40 -54.71
N SER A 4 35.19 9.26 -54.97
CA SER A 4 34.59 10.14 -53.95
C SER A 4 33.50 9.48 -53.09
N ASN A 5 32.96 8.31 -53.49
CA ASN A 5 31.84 7.67 -52.80
C ASN A 5 32.21 6.70 -51.66
N ASP A 6 33.45 6.20 -51.59
CA ASP A 6 33.82 5.18 -50.59
C ASP A 6 34.11 5.77 -49.19
N ASN A 7 34.50 7.05 -49.11
CA ASN A 7 34.83 7.70 -47.84
C ASN A 7 33.58 8.05 -46.99
N TYR A 8 32.42 8.22 -47.60
CA TYR A 8 31.16 8.50 -46.87
C TYR A 8 30.65 7.27 -46.12
N SER A 9 30.84 6.07 -46.70
CA SER A 9 30.48 4.79 -46.09
C SER A 9 31.30 4.53 -44.82
N LEU A 10 32.62 4.73 -44.89
CA LEU A 10 33.52 4.46 -43.77
C LEU A 10 33.29 5.42 -42.60
N ASN A 11 33.09 6.72 -42.87
CA ASN A 11 32.82 7.71 -41.83
C ASN A 11 31.49 7.47 -41.12
N MET A 12 30.46 7.02 -41.83
CA MET A 12 29.17 6.64 -41.24
C MET A 12 29.27 5.37 -40.39
N GLN A 13 30.07 4.40 -40.81
CA GLN A 13 30.32 3.18 -40.01
C GLN A 13 31.09 3.49 -38.73
N ILE A 14 32.08 4.38 -38.78
CA ILE A 14 32.83 4.83 -37.59
C ILE A 14 31.89 5.56 -36.62
N LEU A 15 31.06 6.49 -37.11
CA LEU A 15 30.06 7.18 -36.29
C LEU A 15 29.06 6.22 -35.64
N TYR A 16 28.61 5.19 -36.38
CA TYR A 16 27.69 4.19 -35.85
C TYR A 16 28.34 3.31 -34.78
N LEU A 17 29.59 2.90 -34.98
CA LEU A 17 30.34 2.10 -34.01
C LEU A 17 30.68 2.89 -32.75
N SER A 18 31.09 4.15 -32.89
CA SER A 18 31.32 5.06 -31.75
C SER A 18 30.03 5.33 -30.97
N PHE A 19 28.89 5.47 -31.67
CA PHE A 19 27.59 5.65 -31.03
C PHE A 19 27.11 4.38 -30.30
N SER A 20 27.29 3.20 -30.91
CA SER A 20 26.98 1.91 -30.28
C SER A 20 27.83 1.68 -29.02
N ALA A 21 29.14 1.97 -29.08
CA ALA A 21 30.03 1.89 -27.93
C ALA A 21 29.63 2.87 -26.82
N TYR A 22 29.21 4.09 -27.17
CA TYR A 22 28.71 5.07 -26.21
C TYR A 22 27.40 4.63 -25.54
N CYS A 23 26.46 4.04 -26.30
CA CYS A 23 25.23 3.48 -25.74
C CYS A 23 25.51 2.31 -24.80
N ASN A 24 26.44 1.43 -25.15
CA ASN A 24 26.85 0.32 -24.28
C ASN A 24 27.53 0.83 -23.01
N TYR A 25 28.41 1.82 -23.12
CA TYR A 25 29.03 2.46 -21.96
C TYR A 25 28.01 3.12 -21.03
N ILE A 26 26.98 3.78 -21.58
CA ILE A 26 25.88 4.32 -20.77
C ILE A 26 25.08 3.20 -20.09
N ASN A 27 24.80 2.11 -20.78
CA ASN A 27 24.08 0.97 -20.19
C ASN A 27 24.89 0.31 -19.07
N ASP A 28 26.20 0.17 -19.24
CA ASP A 28 27.10 -0.38 -18.22
C ASP A 28 27.22 0.56 -17.02
N CYS A 29 27.32 1.87 -17.27
CA CYS A 29 27.29 2.89 -16.22
C CYS A 29 25.95 2.92 -15.48
N LEU A 30 24.83 2.77 -16.18
CA LEU A 30 23.48 2.69 -15.59
C LEU A 30 23.32 1.41 -14.78
N GLY A 31 23.86 0.27 -15.25
CA GLY A 31 23.89 -0.99 -14.51
C GLY A 31 24.70 -0.91 -13.22
N LEU A 32 25.83 -0.20 -13.25
CA LEU A 32 26.64 0.08 -12.06
C LEU A 32 25.97 1.08 -11.11
N LEU A 33 25.29 2.10 -11.64
CA LEU A 33 24.50 3.07 -10.87
C LEU A 33 23.26 2.43 -10.22
N LEU A 34 22.60 1.48 -10.91
CA LEU A 34 21.48 0.68 -10.42
C LEU A 34 21.84 -0.11 -9.15
N ASN A 35 23.09 -0.59 -9.05
CA ASN A 35 23.58 -1.33 -7.89
C ASN A 35 24.00 -0.43 -6.71
N CYS A 36 24.17 0.87 -6.92
CA CYS A 36 24.75 1.77 -5.92
C CYS A 36 23.81 2.90 -5.43
N LEU A 37 22.68 3.16 -6.09
CA LEU A 37 21.85 4.33 -5.78
C LEU A 37 20.56 4.02 -5.02
N ASN A 38 20.32 4.82 -3.98
CA ASN A 38 19.10 4.86 -3.19
C ASN A 38 17.87 5.16 -4.08
N GLN A 39 16.74 4.48 -3.84
CA GLN A 39 15.53 4.46 -4.68
C GLN A 39 14.99 5.87 -5.05
N ALA A 40 15.16 6.85 -4.17
CA ALA A 40 14.74 8.23 -4.42
C ALA A 40 15.56 8.96 -5.51
N LEU A 41 16.85 8.61 -5.68
CA LEU A 41 17.70 9.20 -6.73
C LEU A 41 17.35 8.61 -8.10
N MET A 42 17.03 7.32 -8.15
CA MET A 42 16.59 6.62 -9.36
C MET A 42 15.34 7.26 -9.97
N LYS A 43 14.37 7.69 -9.14
CA LYS A 43 13.16 8.39 -9.59
C LYS A 43 13.49 9.67 -10.37
N LYS A 44 14.47 10.45 -9.92
CA LYS A 44 14.90 11.68 -10.60
C LYS A 44 15.67 11.40 -11.89
N VAL A 45 16.57 10.41 -11.86
CA VAL A 45 17.37 10.02 -13.03
C VAL A 45 16.49 9.48 -14.16
N LEU A 46 15.48 8.67 -13.84
CA LEU A 46 14.57 8.08 -14.83
C LEU A 46 13.58 9.10 -15.42
N VAL A 47 13.06 10.03 -14.61
CA VAL A 47 12.25 11.15 -15.13
C VAL A 47 13.08 12.02 -16.08
N HIS A 48 14.34 12.28 -15.74
CA HIS A 48 15.26 13.02 -16.61
C HIS A 48 15.56 12.25 -17.91
N ALA A 49 15.82 10.93 -17.83
CA ALA A 49 16.03 10.08 -18.99
C ALA A 49 14.81 10.05 -19.93
N ARG A 50 13.58 10.02 -19.39
CA ARG A 50 12.33 10.10 -20.17
C ARG A 50 12.15 11.45 -20.87
N LEU A 51 12.51 12.56 -20.22
CA LEU A 51 12.49 13.88 -20.84
C LEU A 51 13.52 13.99 -21.98
N CYS A 52 14.68 13.36 -21.83
CA CYS A 52 15.71 13.32 -22.87
C CYS A 52 15.27 12.48 -24.10
N THR A 53 14.57 11.36 -23.91
CA THR A 53 14.10 10.53 -25.05
C THR A 53 12.91 11.13 -25.79
N LEU A 54 12.10 11.98 -25.14
CA LEU A 54 11.01 12.71 -25.77
C LEU A 54 11.51 13.76 -26.78
N ASN A 55 12.73 14.29 -26.62
CA ASN A 55 13.33 15.24 -27.56
C ASN A 55 14.17 14.59 -28.68
N TRP A 56 14.14 13.26 -28.82
CA TRP A 56 14.90 12.58 -29.86
C TRP A 56 14.24 12.73 -31.25
N PRO A 57 14.99 13.07 -32.32
CA PRO A 57 14.51 12.96 -33.70
C PRO A 57 13.83 11.61 -33.99
N GLU A 58 12.66 11.65 -34.65
CA GLU A 58 11.77 10.50 -34.89
C GLU A 58 12.47 9.23 -35.41
N LYS A 59 13.49 9.39 -36.26
CA LYS A 59 14.25 8.29 -36.88
C LYS A 59 14.99 7.38 -35.89
N PHE A 60 15.07 7.74 -34.61
CA PHE A 60 15.73 6.95 -33.57
C PHE A 60 14.79 6.44 -32.47
N ARG A 61 13.49 6.77 -32.51
CA ARG A 61 12.53 6.32 -31.49
C ARG A 61 12.22 4.82 -31.57
N ASP A 62 12.30 4.19 -32.74
CA ASP A 62 11.58 2.93 -33.00
C ASP A 62 12.09 1.67 -32.24
N ARG A 63 13.37 1.62 -31.80
CA ARG A 63 13.92 0.43 -31.11
C ARG A 63 14.30 0.63 -29.65
N SER A 64 14.87 1.78 -29.28
CA SER A 64 15.26 2.06 -27.89
C SER A 64 14.10 2.52 -27.03
N SER A 65 13.11 3.23 -27.60
CA SER A 65 11.96 3.72 -26.81
C SER A 65 11.02 2.59 -26.38
N ARG A 66 10.87 1.53 -27.19
CA ARG A 66 10.04 0.36 -26.87
C ARG A 66 10.65 -0.51 -25.76
N SER A 67 11.98 -0.64 -25.74
CA SER A 67 12.69 -1.35 -24.68
C SER A 67 12.64 -0.56 -23.36
N LEU A 68 12.86 0.76 -23.41
CA LEU A 68 12.78 1.61 -22.24
C LEU A 68 11.35 1.77 -21.71
N SER A 69 10.32 1.82 -22.57
CA SER A 69 8.93 1.86 -22.13
C SER A 69 8.51 0.56 -21.42
N HIS A 70 8.95 -0.61 -21.91
CA HIS A 70 8.72 -1.89 -21.24
C HIS A 70 9.44 -1.98 -19.89
N ILE A 71 10.66 -1.44 -19.78
CA ILE A 71 11.41 -1.38 -18.51
C ILE A 71 10.76 -0.39 -17.53
N VAL A 72 10.19 0.71 -18.03
CA VAL A 72 9.51 1.73 -17.20
C VAL A 72 8.10 1.28 -16.79
N GLU A 73 7.39 0.51 -17.61
CA GLU A 73 6.08 -0.08 -17.26
C GLU A 73 6.19 -1.19 -16.20
N HIS A 74 7.37 -1.77 -16.00
CA HIS A 74 7.68 -2.70 -14.89
C HIS A 74 8.33 -2.03 -13.67
N LEU A 75 8.44 -0.71 -13.64
CA LEU A 75 8.86 0.07 -12.47
C LEU A 75 7.66 0.65 -11.70
N VAL A 76 6.52 -0.04 -11.74
CA VAL A 76 5.51 0.06 -10.67
C VAL A 76 6.19 -0.46 -9.41
N MET A 77 6.05 0.25 -8.29
CA MET A 77 6.77 -0.08 -7.06
C MET A 77 6.39 -1.47 -6.54
N THR A 78 7.18 -2.49 -6.90
CA THR A 78 7.08 -3.80 -6.26
C THR A 78 7.54 -3.65 -4.82
N ILE A 79 6.58 -3.58 -3.90
CA ILE A 79 6.84 -3.62 -2.46
C ILE A 79 7.65 -4.89 -2.14
N THR A 80 8.72 -4.79 -1.34
CA THR A 80 9.44 -6.01 -0.92
C THR A 80 8.66 -6.75 0.17
N HIS A 81 8.99 -8.02 0.40
CA HIS A 81 8.37 -8.80 1.49
C HIS A 81 8.58 -8.14 2.85
N GLU A 82 9.78 -7.60 3.12
CA GLU A 82 10.10 -6.91 4.37
C GLU A 82 9.29 -5.63 4.53
N GLN A 83 9.22 -4.80 3.48
CA GLN A 83 8.42 -3.57 3.48
C GLN A 83 6.93 -3.86 3.66
N ALA A 84 6.41 -4.88 2.97
CA ALA A 84 5.04 -5.33 3.09
C ALA A 84 4.71 -5.78 4.52
N LYS A 85 5.62 -6.51 5.16
CA LYS A 85 5.47 -6.91 6.55
C LYS A 85 5.47 -5.70 7.50
N GLU A 86 6.42 -4.79 7.35
CA GLU A 86 6.50 -3.58 8.18
C GLU A 86 5.25 -2.70 8.05
N LEU A 87 4.71 -2.53 6.84
CA LEU A 87 3.48 -1.77 6.63
C LEU A 87 2.28 -2.43 7.32
N GLY A 88 2.15 -3.76 7.20
CA GLY A 88 1.10 -4.52 7.88
C GLY A 88 1.17 -4.39 9.40
N ASP A 89 2.36 -4.62 9.98
CA ASP A 89 2.59 -4.54 11.43
C ASP A 89 2.34 -3.12 11.95
N LYS A 90 2.83 -2.10 11.23
CA LYS A 90 2.64 -0.69 11.56
C LYS A 90 1.16 -0.30 11.53
N PHE A 91 0.45 -0.73 10.49
CA PHE A 91 -0.98 -0.48 10.34
C PHE A 91 -1.76 -1.10 11.51
N TYR A 92 -1.55 -2.40 11.78
CA TYR A 92 -2.28 -3.08 12.84
C TYR A 92 -1.95 -2.51 14.23
N SER A 93 -0.67 -2.24 14.52
CA SER A 93 -0.27 -1.67 15.81
C SER A 93 -0.93 -0.32 16.08
N ALA A 94 -0.98 0.55 15.06
CA ALA A 94 -1.65 1.85 15.16
C ALA A 94 -3.18 1.70 15.29
N PHE A 95 -3.78 0.72 14.61
CA PHE A 95 -5.21 0.43 14.70
C PHE A 95 -5.57 -0.06 16.10
N ALA A 96 -4.86 -1.07 16.62
CA ALA A 96 -5.05 -1.61 17.96
C ALA A 96 -4.91 -0.55 19.05
N ALA A 97 -3.91 0.34 18.93
CA ALA A 97 -3.70 1.42 19.90
C ALA A 97 -4.90 2.39 20.02
N GLY A 98 -5.73 2.49 18.99
CA GLY A 98 -6.90 3.37 18.98
C GLY A 98 -8.04 2.90 19.87
N PHE A 99 -8.12 1.61 20.21
CA PHE A 99 -9.26 1.04 20.94
C PHE A 99 -9.39 1.62 22.33
N SER A 100 -8.33 1.55 23.15
CA SER A 100 -8.34 1.98 24.56
C SER A 100 -9.05 3.32 24.82
N SER A 101 -8.86 4.29 23.93
CA SER A 101 -9.33 5.68 24.07
C SER A 101 -10.27 6.14 22.95
N ASN A 102 -10.75 5.22 22.11
CA ASN A 102 -11.55 5.53 20.91
C ASN A 102 -10.90 6.62 20.03
N SER A 103 -9.59 6.49 19.78
CA SER A 103 -8.76 7.55 19.20
C SER A 103 -8.12 7.18 17.86
N HIS A 104 -8.76 6.29 17.08
CA HIS A 104 -8.25 5.79 15.81
C HIS A 104 -7.86 6.89 14.81
N ALA A 105 -8.63 7.99 14.74
CA ALA A 105 -8.27 9.15 13.90
C ALA A 105 -6.91 9.78 14.26
N LYS A 106 -6.49 9.67 15.53
CA LYS A 106 -5.19 10.13 16.01
C LYS A 106 -4.11 9.07 15.79
N THR A 107 -4.35 7.83 16.19
CA THR A 107 -3.33 6.77 16.13
C THR A 107 -3.01 6.35 14.69
N MET A 108 -3.98 6.39 13.80
CA MET A 108 -3.83 6.05 12.37
C MET A 108 -3.46 7.26 11.49
N ARG A 109 -3.16 8.42 12.08
CA ARG A 109 -2.89 9.64 11.32
C ARG A 109 -1.72 9.45 10.37
N GLY A 110 -1.95 9.75 9.10
CA GLY A 110 -0.93 9.65 8.04
C GLY A 110 -0.70 8.24 7.52
N LEU A 111 -1.44 7.23 8.00
CA LEU A 111 -1.34 5.84 7.51
C LEU A 111 -2.39 5.51 6.45
N LEU A 112 -3.46 6.29 6.33
CA LEU A 112 -4.48 6.14 5.29
C LEU A 112 -4.25 7.12 4.15
N ALA A 113 -4.49 6.66 2.92
CA ALA A 113 -4.55 7.53 1.75
C ALA A 113 -5.72 8.53 1.89
N SER A 114 -5.77 9.55 1.02
CA SER A 114 -6.85 10.54 1.06
C SER A 114 -8.24 9.93 0.79
N LYS A 115 -8.27 8.80 0.09
CA LYS A 115 -9.44 7.97 -0.16
C LYS A 115 -9.03 6.51 -0.01
N VAL A 116 -9.84 5.74 0.70
CA VAL A 116 -9.63 4.31 0.96
C VAL A 116 -10.81 3.54 0.42
N ASP A 117 -10.55 2.50 -0.37
CA ASP A 117 -11.56 1.54 -0.80
C ASP A 117 -11.85 0.52 0.32
N MET A 118 -13.05 0.59 0.90
CA MET A 118 -13.45 -0.19 2.08
C MET A 118 -14.35 -1.36 1.69
N ASP A 119 -14.17 -2.50 2.35
CA ASP A 119 -15.11 -3.61 2.33
C ASP A 119 -15.05 -4.41 3.64
N TRP A 120 -15.93 -4.09 4.58
CA TRP A 120 -15.98 -4.72 5.89
C TRP A 120 -17.22 -5.63 6.03
N SER A 121 -17.09 -6.69 6.83
CA SER A 121 -18.18 -7.62 7.12
C SER A 121 -19.39 -6.98 7.81
N ASP A 122 -19.25 -5.82 8.46
CA ASP A 122 -20.38 -5.06 9.05
C ASP A 122 -21.11 -4.14 8.05
N GLY A 123 -20.66 -4.09 6.80
CA GLY A 123 -21.28 -3.29 5.75
C GLY A 123 -20.68 -1.91 5.53
N LEU A 124 -19.60 -1.53 6.25
CA LEU A 124 -18.79 -0.37 5.84
C LEU A 124 -18.10 -0.66 4.50
N LYS A 125 -18.64 -0.08 3.43
CA LYS A 125 -18.21 -0.33 2.05
C LYS A 125 -17.99 0.94 1.23
N GLY A 126 -17.25 0.76 0.14
CA GLY A 126 -17.02 1.77 -0.89
C GLY A 126 -15.87 2.71 -0.56
N THR A 127 -15.69 3.73 -1.41
CA THR A 127 -14.61 4.70 -1.23
C THR A 127 -14.95 5.70 -0.13
N LYS A 128 -14.11 5.78 0.90
CA LYS A 128 -14.28 6.66 2.06
C LYS A 128 -13.04 7.50 2.33
N THR A 129 -13.22 8.69 2.88
CA THR A 129 -12.14 9.47 3.47
C THR A 129 -11.77 8.95 4.85
N PRO A 130 -10.55 9.20 5.35
CA PRO A 130 -10.18 8.84 6.72
C PRO A 130 -11.13 9.39 7.79
N THR A 131 -11.66 10.60 7.59
CA THR A 131 -12.65 11.21 8.49
C THR A 131 -13.93 10.39 8.53
N GLU A 132 -14.54 10.07 7.38
CA GLU A 132 -15.77 9.25 7.33
C GLU A 132 -15.58 7.87 7.98
N ILE A 133 -14.43 7.23 7.75
CA ILE A 133 -14.09 5.94 8.35
C ILE A 133 -14.08 6.05 9.87
N PHE A 134 -13.33 7.00 10.42
CA PHE A 134 -13.13 7.07 11.86
C PHE A 134 -14.31 7.71 12.60
N ASP A 135 -15.10 8.56 11.95
CA ASP A 135 -16.37 9.05 12.52
C ASP A 135 -17.33 7.88 12.72
N GLN A 136 -17.55 7.05 11.69
CA GLN A 136 -18.38 5.85 11.80
C GLN A 136 -17.80 4.84 12.79
N PHE A 137 -16.48 4.63 12.77
CA PHE A 137 -15.82 3.71 13.69
C PHE A 137 -15.98 4.16 15.15
N SER A 138 -15.89 5.48 15.40
CA SER A 138 -15.97 6.06 16.75
C SER A 138 -17.33 5.85 17.41
N THR A 139 -18.39 5.71 16.62
CA THR A 139 -19.77 5.45 17.09
C THR A 139 -20.15 3.97 17.05
N THR A 140 -19.26 3.09 16.60
CA THR A 140 -19.49 1.64 16.50
C THR A 140 -18.45 0.90 17.33
N TRP A 141 -17.49 0.23 16.71
CA TRP A 141 -16.47 -0.58 17.36
C TRP A 141 -15.63 0.21 18.36
N GLY A 142 -15.26 1.45 18.03
CA GLY A 142 -14.43 2.29 18.90
C GLY A 142 -15.12 2.67 20.23
N MET A 143 -16.45 2.76 20.23
CA MET A 143 -17.25 2.97 21.43
C MET A 143 -17.48 1.66 22.21
N MET A 144 -17.60 0.53 21.51
CA MET A 144 -17.97 -0.75 22.13
C MET A 144 -16.78 -1.56 22.68
N VAL A 145 -15.59 -1.41 22.11
CA VAL A 145 -14.46 -2.31 22.38
C VAL A 145 -13.35 -1.57 23.10
N SER A 146 -12.99 -2.01 24.31
CA SER A 146 -11.90 -1.41 25.09
C SER A 146 -10.52 -1.87 24.66
N ASP A 147 -10.39 -3.11 24.22
CA ASP A 147 -9.10 -3.68 23.87
C ASP A 147 -9.25 -4.79 22.83
N ILE A 148 -8.18 -4.98 22.06
CA ILE A 148 -8.07 -6.08 21.09
C ILE A 148 -6.71 -6.74 21.20
N MET A 149 -6.69 -8.06 21.03
CA MET A 149 -5.48 -8.85 20.87
C MET A 149 -5.62 -9.71 19.62
N PHE A 150 -4.75 -9.48 18.63
CA PHE A 150 -4.78 -10.22 17.37
C PHE A 150 -3.50 -11.05 17.23
N ASP A 151 -3.64 -12.35 17.48
CA ASP A 151 -2.61 -13.33 17.17
C ASP A 151 -2.72 -13.68 15.68
N HIS A 152 -1.82 -13.13 14.86
CA HIS A 152 -1.95 -13.13 13.42
C HIS A 152 -0.66 -13.47 12.68
N THR A 153 -0.86 -14.03 11.49
CA THR A 153 0.19 -14.24 10.50
C THR A 153 0.10 -13.16 9.44
N VAL A 154 1.25 -12.60 9.07
CA VAL A 154 1.39 -11.67 7.95
C VAL A 154 1.69 -12.46 6.68
N ILE A 155 0.87 -12.27 5.65
CA ILE A 155 1.06 -12.82 4.32
C ILE A 155 1.32 -11.65 3.38
N THR A 156 2.44 -11.71 2.65
CA THR A 156 2.88 -10.66 1.74
C THR A 156 2.77 -11.13 0.30
N ASP A 157 1.92 -10.47 -0.48
CA ASP A 157 1.75 -10.71 -1.91
C ASP A 157 2.31 -9.51 -2.67
N THR A 158 3.60 -9.57 -2.97
CA THR A 158 4.33 -8.50 -3.65
C THR A 158 3.95 -8.39 -5.13
N THR A 159 3.37 -9.44 -5.72
CA THR A 159 2.91 -9.44 -7.12
C THR A 159 1.61 -8.65 -7.28
N ASN A 160 0.71 -8.74 -6.30
CA ASN A 160 -0.55 -7.97 -6.28
C ASN A 160 -0.52 -6.74 -5.36
N GLU A 161 0.64 -6.45 -4.76
CA GLU A 161 0.86 -5.35 -3.82
C GLU A 161 -0.17 -5.37 -2.67
N ARG A 162 -0.31 -6.53 -2.03
CA ARG A 162 -1.22 -6.75 -0.91
C ARG A 162 -0.51 -7.29 0.31
N VAL A 163 -1.01 -6.88 1.46
CA VAL A 163 -0.65 -7.43 2.76
C VAL A 163 -1.92 -8.00 3.37
N SER A 164 -1.90 -9.28 3.70
CA SER A 164 -3.00 -9.93 4.41
C SER A 164 -2.58 -10.25 5.83
N LEU A 165 -3.41 -9.87 6.80
CA LEU A 165 -3.23 -10.22 8.20
C LEU A 165 -4.36 -11.16 8.58
N PHE A 166 -4.04 -12.41 8.92
CA PHE A 166 -5.05 -13.41 9.24
C PHE A 166 -4.73 -14.10 10.57
N GLY A 167 -5.74 -14.24 11.42
CA GLY A 167 -5.52 -14.84 12.73
C GLY A 167 -6.73 -14.86 13.63
N MET A 168 -6.47 -15.16 14.91
CA MET A 168 -7.48 -15.12 15.96
C MET A 168 -7.47 -13.75 16.61
N ASN A 169 -8.60 -13.05 16.53
CA ASN A 169 -8.79 -11.78 17.21
C ASN A 169 -9.63 -11.98 18.48
N THR A 170 -9.12 -11.50 19.60
CA THR A 170 -9.83 -11.45 20.88
C THR A 170 -10.23 -10.01 21.15
N HIS A 171 -11.54 -9.75 21.20
CA HIS A 171 -12.09 -8.44 21.53
C HIS A 171 -12.57 -8.43 22.98
N ASN A 172 -12.34 -7.34 23.70
CA ASN A 172 -13.11 -7.04 24.91
C ASN A 172 -14.26 -6.08 24.55
N ILE A 173 -15.47 -6.62 24.38
CA ILE A 173 -16.69 -5.86 24.06
C ILE A 173 -17.38 -5.48 25.38
N ASP A 174 -17.14 -4.27 25.87
CA ASP A 174 -17.60 -3.82 27.19
C ASP A 174 -18.29 -2.45 27.19
N GLY A 175 -18.36 -1.76 26.05
CA GLY A 175 -18.91 -0.41 25.95
C GLY A 175 -18.19 0.61 26.81
N LYS A 176 -16.91 0.38 27.14
CA LYS A 176 -16.11 1.17 28.08
C LYS A 176 -16.71 1.18 29.50
N MET A 177 -17.27 0.05 29.92
CA MET A 177 -17.86 -0.17 31.24
C MET A 177 -17.14 -1.31 31.96
N ASP A 178 -17.48 -1.54 33.23
CA ASP A 178 -16.73 -2.45 34.10
C ASP A 178 -16.86 -3.95 33.75
N LYS A 179 -17.88 -4.32 32.97
CA LYS A 179 -18.15 -5.73 32.64
C LYS A 179 -17.54 -6.12 31.29
N ALA A 180 -16.45 -6.87 31.35
CA ALA A 180 -15.78 -7.43 30.18
C ALA A 180 -16.60 -8.54 29.51
N HIS A 181 -16.59 -8.56 28.17
CA HIS A 181 -17.02 -9.70 27.36
C HIS A 181 -15.92 -10.04 26.36
N LEU A 182 -15.11 -11.04 26.71
CA LEU A 182 -14.03 -11.51 25.85
C LEU A 182 -14.60 -12.42 24.77
N VAL A 183 -14.47 -11.99 23.51
CA VAL A 183 -14.97 -12.71 22.34
C VAL A 183 -13.82 -13.02 21.41
N GLN A 184 -13.69 -14.29 21.05
CA GLN A 184 -12.74 -14.73 20.03
C GLN A 184 -13.45 -14.87 18.69
N ASN A 185 -12.92 -14.21 17.66
CA ASN A 185 -13.41 -14.30 16.29
C ASN A 185 -12.20 -14.28 15.33
N ARG A 186 -12.27 -15.04 14.24
CA ARG A 186 -11.21 -14.97 13.23
C ARG A 186 -11.36 -13.70 12.42
N LEU A 187 -10.24 -13.02 12.21
CA LEU A 187 -10.19 -11.77 11.48
C LEU A 187 -9.20 -11.90 10.33
N CYS A 188 -9.60 -11.42 9.17
CA CYS A 188 -8.75 -11.24 8.00
C CYS A 188 -8.78 -9.78 7.59
N PHE A 189 -7.62 -9.11 7.61
CA PHE A 189 -7.43 -7.86 6.88
C PHE A 189 -6.74 -8.15 5.55
N VAL A 190 -7.22 -7.53 4.47
CA VAL A 190 -6.51 -7.46 3.19
C VAL A 190 -6.29 -5.99 2.87
N LEU A 191 -5.03 -5.58 2.94
CA LEU A 191 -4.58 -4.20 2.83
C LEU A 191 -3.90 -3.99 1.48
N GLY A 192 -4.25 -2.90 0.81
CA GLY A 192 -3.51 -2.36 -0.33
C GLY A 192 -2.90 -1.01 0.04
N PHE A 193 -1.72 -0.71 -0.49
CA PHE A 193 -1.00 0.54 -0.23
C PHE A 193 -0.79 1.33 -1.52
N ASP A 194 -0.75 2.65 -1.43
CA ASP A 194 -0.34 3.52 -2.53
C ASP A 194 1.19 3.70 -2.59
N ASP A 195 1.67 4.44 -3.60
CA ASP A 195 3.10 4.72 -3.80
C ASP A 195 3.76 5.47 -2.63
N ASP A 196 2.98 6.12 -1.76
CA ASP A 196 3.47 6.78 -0.55
C ASP A 196 3.50 5.83 0.66
N GLY A 197 3.13 4.55 0.47
CA GLY A 197 3.04 3.55 1.52
C GLY A 197 1.83 3.74 2.44
N LYS A 198 0.80 4.48 2.00
CA LYS A 198 -0.44 4.69 2.76
C LYS A 198 -1.49 3.68 2.33
N CYS A 199 -2.28 3.18 3.28
CA CYS A 199 -3.35 2.24 3.01
C CYS A 199 -4.43 2.88 2.14
N SER A 200 -4.57 2.36 0.92
CA SER A 200 -5.50 2.82 -0.12
C SER A 200 -6.68 1.87 -0.32
N SER A 201 -6.59 0.64 0.20
CA SER A 201 -7.70 -0.30 0.26
C SER A 201 -7.65 -1.11 1.56
N TRP A 202 -8.78 -1.22 2.24
CA TRP A 202 -8.90 -1.92 3.50
C TRP A 202 -10.15 -2.80 3.51
N ARG A 203 -9.92 -4.09 3.29
CA ARG A 203 -10.94 -5.11 3.42
C ARG A 203 -10.79 -5.80 4.77
N ALA A 204 -11.90 -5.98 5.48
CA ALA A 204 -11.89 -6.62 6.79
C ALA A 204 -13.01 -7.65 6.87
N TYR A 205 -12.62 -8.91 7.02
CA TYR A 205 -13.53 -10.03 7.03
C TYR A 205 -13.47 -10.77 8.37
N TRP A 206 -14.62 -10.87 9.00
CA TRP A 206 -14.89 -11.71 10.16
C TRP A 206 -16.29 -12.31 10.04
N ASP A 207 -16.60 -13.31 10.86
CA ASP A 207 -17.97 -13.79 11.00
C ASP A 207 -18.79 -12.76 11.78
N ASN A 208 -19.51 -11.89 11.06
CA ASN A 208 -20.32 -10.85 11.67
C ASN A 208 -21.55 -11.41 12.40
N ALA A 209 -21.92 -12.67 12.11
CA ALA A 209 -23.02 -13.37 12.76
C ALA A 209 -22.55 -14.28 13.91
N HIS A 210 -21.28 -14.17 14.32
CA HIS A 210 -20.71 -15.02 15.36
C HIS A 210 -21.53 -14.94 16.67
N PRO A 211 -22.12 -16.04 17.16
CA PRO A 211 -23.11 -15.99 18.24
C PRO A 211 -22.61 -15.33 19.54
N GLN A 212 -21.36 -15.60 19.93
CA GLN A 212 -20.77 -14.98 21.13
C GLN A 212 -20.60 -13.47 20.96
N MET A 213 -20.30 -13.02 19.75
CA MET A 213 -20.13 -11.61 19.43
C MET A 213 -21.47 -10.89 19.48
N LEU A 214 -22.50 -11.46 18.85
CA LEU A 214 -23.86 -10.92 18.89
C LEU A 214 -24.41 -10.84 20.31
N ASN A 215 -24.14 -11.86 21.15
CA ASN A 215 -24.55 -11.86 22.54
C ASN A 215 -23.86 -10.74 23.34
N ALA A 216 -22.54 -10.58 23.19
CA ALA A 216 -21.79 -9.52 23.86
C ALA A 216 -22.25 -8.12 23.41
N ILE A 217 -22.43 -7.90 22.11
CA ILE A 217 -22.97 -6.65 21.55
C ILE A 217 -24.37 -6.36 22.12
N GLY A 218 -25.24 -7.37 22.20
CA GLY A 218 -26.58 -7.23 22.77
C GLY A 218 -26.53 -6.78 24.24
N HIS A 219 -25.70 -7.42 25.07
CA HIS A 219 -25.53 -7.03 26.46
C HIS A 219 -25.01 -5.60 26.63
N VAL A 220 -24.00 -5.22 25.85
CA VAL A 220 -23.40 -3.88 25.92
C VAL A 220 -24.38 -2.82 25.43
N THR A 221 -25.10 -3.08 24.34
CA THR A 221 -26.07 -2.14 23.78
C THR A 221 -27.18 -1.82 24.78
N GLU A 222 -27.72 -2.83 25.46
CA GLU A 222 -28.76 -2.61 26.48
C GLU A 222 -28.23 -1.85 27.70
N ALA A 223 -27.00 -2.16 28.14
CA ALA A 223 -26.36 -1.43 29.23
C ALA A 223 -26.09 0.05 28.86
N MET A 224 -25.69 0.33 27.62
CA MET A 224 -25.47 1.70 27.13
C MET A 224 -26.77 2.49 27.07
N LYS A 225 -27.87 1.91 26.55
CA LYS A 225 -29.20 2.54 26.57
C LYS A 225 -29.62 2.88 27.99
N ALA A 226 -29.49 1.93 28.92
CA ALA A 226 -29.85 2.15 30.32
C ALA A 226 -29.06 3.32 30.95
N ARG A 227 -27.80 3.52 30.57
CA ARG A 227 -26.97 4.63 31.05
C ARG A 227 -27.41 5.99 30.48
N GLU A 228 -27.87 6.04 29.23
CA GLU A 228 -28.38 7.27 28.62
C GLU A 228 -29.66 7.77 29.29
N PHE A 229 -30.52 6.88 29.79
CA PHE A 229 -31.73 7.25 30.55
C PHE A 229 -31.47 7.71 31.99
N VAL A 230 -30.25 7.54 32.51
CA VAL A 230 -29.85 7.92 33.88
C VAL A 230 -29.08 9.25 33.92
N LYS A 231 -28.73 9.81 32.75
CA LYS A 231 -28.12 11.14 32.61
C LYS A 231 -29.17 12.21 32.34
#